data_AF-X1FUE0-F1
#
_entry.id   AF-X1FUE0-F1
#
_cell.length_a   1.000
_cell.length_b   1.000
_cell.length_c   1.000
_cell.angle_alpha   90.00
_cell.angle_beta   90.00
_cell.angle_gamma   90.00
#
_symmetry.space_group_name_H-M   'P 1'
#
loop_
_entity.id
_entity.type
_entity.pdbx_description
1 polymer ?
#
loop_
_entity_poly.entity_id
_entity_poly.type
_entity_poly.pdbx_seq_one_letter_code
_entity_poly.pdbx_strand_id
1 'polypeptide(L)'
;MAKNGAPKFFYGYIIVLAGFFLQVVGWGLCSTFGIFFNPLLIEFGWTRAMISGAFSLSFLILGFISIIVGGLNDRLGPRMIMVVCGLFLGSGYLLMSQLNTIWQLYLFYGVIVGIGMSGMDVLSLSTIARWFVRRRGMMSGIVKAGAGIGMAIMPPIANWLISSYGWRTSYFIVGIIAL
;
A
#
# COMPACT_ATOMS: atom_id res chain seq x y z
N MET A 1 -36.68 16.60 -33.36
CA MET A 1 -37.25 16.04 -32.11
C MET A 1 -36.11 15.49 -31.26
N ALA A 2 -36.06 15.86 -29.98
CA ALA A 2 -34.90 15.76 -29.12
C ALA A 2 -34.83 14.44 -28.31
N LYS A 3 -33.59 14.06 -28.00
CA LYS A 3 -33.07 13.35 -26.80
C LYS A 3 -33.51 11.90 -26.53
N ASN A 4 -32.50 11.03 -26.48
CA ASN A 4 -32.10 10.34 -25.24
C ASN A 4 -30.67 9.79 -25.38
N GLY A 5 -29.69 10.69 -25.32
CA GLY A 5 -28.29 10.32 -25.13
C GLY A 5 -28.08 9.99 -23.65
N ALA A 6 -27.99 8.71 -23.32
CA ALA A 6 -27.53 8.27 -22.01
C ALA A 6 -26.19 8.97 -21.70
N PRO A 7 -25.98 9.53 -20.50
CA PRO A 7 -24.68 10.08 -20.15
C PRO A 7 -23.69 8.92 -20.12
N LYS A 8 -22.79 8.85 -21.11
CA LYS A 8 -21.69 7.88 -21.10
C LYS A 8 -20.84 8.18 -19.87
N PHE A 9 -21.02 7.39 -18.81
CA PHE A 9 -20.23 7.48 -17.58
C PHE A 9 -18.75 7.46 -17.97
N PHE A 10 -18.02 8.53 -17.63
CA PHE A 10 -16.60 8.61 -17.98
C PHE A 10 -15.83 7.63 -17.10
N TYR A 11 -15.28 6.58 -17.73
CA TYR A 11 -14.57 5.50 -17.04
C TYR A 11 -13.42 5.99 -16.15
N GLY A 12 -12.85 7.17 -16.42
CA GLY A 12 -11.83 7.78 -15.57
C GLY A 12 -12.25 8.01 -14.12
N TYR A 13 -13.54 8.22 -13.81
CA TYR A 13 -13.99 8.34 -12.41
C TYR A 13 -13.85 7.02 -11.64
N ILE A 14 -14.04 5.88 -12.30
CA ILE A 14 -13.84 4.55 -11.69
C ILE A 14 -12.35 4.34 -11.40
N ILE A 15 -11.46 4.81 -12.29
CA ILE A 15 -10.01 4.74 -12.08
C ILE A 15 -9.59 5.59 -10.88
N VAL A 16 -10.18 6.78 -10.71
CA VAL A 16 -9.94 7.63 -9.52
C VAL A 16 -10.39 6.92 -8.26
N LEU A 17 -11.58 6.30 -8.26
CA LEU A 17 -12.07 5.54 -7.11
C LEU A 17 -11.16 4.34 -6.79
N ALA A 18 -10.73 3.58 -7.79
CA ALA A 18 -9.80 2.47 -7.62
C ALA A 18 -8.45 2.94 -7.06
N GLY A 19 -7.88 4.01 -7.62
CA GLY A 19 -6.66 4.63 -7.10
C GLY A 19 -6.81 5.13 -5.67
N PHE A 20 -7.95 5.70 -5.32
CA PHE A 20 -8.26 6.11 -3.95
C PHE A 20 -8.20 4.92 -2.99
N PHE A 21 -8.87 3.81 -3.29
CA PHE A 21 -8.84 2.62 -2.43
C PHE A 21 -7.45 1.97 -2.34
N LEU A 22 -6.71 1.94 -3.46
CA LEU A 22 -5.32 1.49 -3.45
C LEU A 22 -4.45 2.33 -2.50
N GLN A 23 -4.66 3.64 -2.46
CA GLN A 23 -3.95 4.54 -1.55
C GLN A 23 -4.36 4.35 -0.10
N VAL A 24 -5.67 4.13 0.16
CA VAL A 24 -6.19 3.82 1.50
C VAL A 24 -5.50 2.57 2.05
N VAL A 25 -5.45 1.50 1.25
CA VAL A 25 -4.83 0.23 1.67
C VAL A 25 -3.31 0.40 1.78
N GLY A 26 -2.63 0.86 0.74
CA GLY A 26 -1.17 0.97 0.72
C GLY A 26 -0.58 1.80 1.87
N TRP A 27 -0.99 3.06 1.95
CA TRP A 27 -0.48 3.98 2.97
C TRP A 27 -1.08 3.73 4.35
N GLY A 28 -2.32 3.24 4.43
CA GLY A 28 -2.92 2.82 5.69
C GLY A 28 -2.16 1.66 6.33
N LEU A 29 -1.81 0.64 5.57
CA LEU A 29 -1.03 -0.49 6.08
C LEU A 29 0.39 -0.07 6.47
N CYS A 30 1.05 0.77 5.67
CA CYS A 30 2.36 1.33 6.01
C CYS A 30 2.34 2.08 7.36
N SER A 31 1.31 2.90 7.61
CA SER A 31 1.17 3.62 8.88
C SER A 31 0.98 2.70 10.08
N THR A 32 0.46 1.50 9.85
CA THR A 32 0.19 0.53 10.89
C THR A 32 1.47 -0.09 11.46
N PHE A 33 2.59 -0.06 10.72
CA PHE A 33 3.87 -0.57 11.21
C PHE A 33 4.29 0.02 12.56
N GLY A 34 3.98 1.31 12.79
CA GLY A 34 4.25 1.97 14.07
C GLY A 34 3.48 1.38 15.26
N ILE A 35 2.30 0.79 15.03
CA ILE A 35 1.50 0.14 16.07
C ILE A 35 2.07 -1.24 16.42
N PHE A 36 2.56 -1.97 15.41
CA PHE A 36 3.17 -3.28 15.58
C PHE A 36 4.55 -3.26 16.24
N PHE A 37 5.17 -2.09 16.37
CA PHE A 37 6.47 -1.91 17.00
C PHE A 37 6.51 -2.45 18.42
N ASN A 38 5.55 -2.06 19.28
CA ASN A 38 5.54 -2.45 20.69
C ASN A 38 5.38 -3.97 20.88
N PRO A 39 4.43 -4.66 20.21
CA PRO A 39 4.34 -6.11 20.25
C PRO A 39 5.63 -6.84 19.85
N LEU A 40 6.29 -6.40 18.78
CA LEU A 40 7.54 -7.01 18.29
C LEU A 40 8.70 -6.82 19.28
N LEU A 41 8.79 -5.65 19.93
CA LEU A 41 9.78 -5.40 20.98
C LEU A 41 9.57 -6.33 22.19
N ILE A 42 8.32 -6.51 22.61
CA ILE A 42 7.98 -7.33 23.79
C ILE A 42 8.22 -8.81 23.52
N GLU A 43 7.82 -9.32 22.35
CA GLU A 43 7.93 -10.75 22.03
C GLU A 43 9.37 -11.19 21.75
N PHE A 44 10.14 -10.39 21.00
CA PHE A 44 11.49 -10.78 20.57
C PHE A 44 12.63 -10.11 21.35
N GLY A 45 12.32 -9.11 22.18
CA GLY A 45 13.34 -8.35 22.91
C GLY A 45 14.28 -7.53 22.02
N TRP A 46 13.90 -7.27 20.75
CA TRP A 46 14.74 -6.50 19.82
C TRP A 46 14.85 -5.04 20.23
N THR A 47 15.86 -4.34 19.71
CA THR A 47 15.99 -2.90 19.91
C THR A 47 15.09 -2.13 18.94
N ARG A 48 14.69 -0.92 19.33
CA ARG A 48 13.91 -0.04 18.43
C ARG A 48 14.65 0.27 17.13
N ALA A 49 15.97 0.43 17.22
CA ALA A 49 16.85 0.72 16.06
C ALA A 49 16.86 -0.43 15.04
N MET A 50 16.79 -1.67 15.52
CA MET A 50 16.71 -2.85 14.67
C MET A 50 15.39 -2.91 13.89
N ILE A 51 14.26 -2.65 14.54
CA ILE A 51 12.95 -2.68 13.89
C ILE A 51 12.80 -1.49 12.92
N SER A 52 13.25 -0.29 13.31
CA SER A 52 13.21 0.88 12.42
C SER A 52 14.12 0.70 11.21
N GLY A 53 15.22 -0.05 11.34
CA GLY A 53 16.09 -0.39 10.23
C GLY A 53 15.37 -1.13 9.10
N ALA A 54 14.43 -2.03 9.42
CA ALA A 54 13.62 -2.71 8.41
C ALA A 54 12.65 -1.76 7.69
N PHE A 55 12.06 -0.80 8.40
CA PHE A 55 11.23 0.26 7.82
C PHE A 55 12.03 1.22 6.94
N SER A 56 13.23 1.59 7.37
CA SER A 56 14.14 2.39 6.55
C SER A 56 14.52 1.65 5.26
N LEU A 57 14.80 0.34 5.37
CA LEU A 57 15.07 -0.49 4.20
C LEU A 57 13.86 -0.53 3.25
N SER A 58 12.63 -0.63 3.76
CA SER A 58 11.45 -0.60 2.89
C SER A 58 11.31 0.71 2.11
N PHE A 59 11.65 1.84 2.71
CA PHE A 59 11.66 3.13 2.00
C PHE A 59 12.79 3.24 0.97
N LEU A 60 13.97 2.68 1.26
CA LEU A 60 15.05 2.61 0.27
C LEU A 60 14.64 1.75 -0.93
N ILE A 61 14.12 0.55 -0.68
CA ILE A 61 13.63 -0.34 -1.74
C ILE A 61 12.48 0.31 -2.51
N LEU A 62 11.52 0.94 -1.82
CA LEU A 62 10.45 1.71 -2.46
C LEU A 62 11.02 2.73 -3.43
N GLY A 63 12.02 3.51 -3.03
CA GLY A 63 12.68 4.51 -3.88
C GLY A 63 13.33 3.89 -5.11
N PHE A 64 14.21 2.91 -4.94
CA PHE A 64 14.93 2.27 -6.05
C PHE A 64 14.00 1.54 -7.01
N ILE A 65 13.05 0.77 -6.48
CA ILE A 65 12.11 -0.01 -7.30
C ILE A 65 11.09 0.90 -7.98
N SER A 66 10.75 2.07 -7.41
CA SER A 66 9.82 3.01 -8.05
C SER A 66 10.31 3.50 -9.41
N ILE A 67 11.63 3.65 -9.60
CA ILE A 67 12.24 4.03 -10.88
C ILE A 67 12.01 2.93 -11.93
N ILE A 68 12.29 1.68 -11.55
CA ILE A 68 12.13 0.51 -12.41
C ILE A 68 10.65 0.32 -12.76
N VAL A 69 9.78 0.41 -11.75
CA VAL A 69 8.33 0.26 -11.89
C VAL A 69 7.74 1.38 -12.76
N GLY A 70 8.23 2.61 -12.67
CA GLY A 70 7.85 3.71 -13.55
C GLY A 70 8.14 3.40 -15.02
N GLY A 71 9.36 2.90 -15.32
CA GLY A 71 9.72 2.50 -16.69
C GLY A 71 8.95 1.28 -17.20
N LEU A 72 8.69 0.29 -16.33
CA LEU A 72 7.89 -0.88 -16.67
C LEU A 72 6.42 -0.50 -16.92
N ASN A 73 5.87 0.47 -16.18
CA ASN A 73 4.50 0.96 -16.33
C ASN A 73 4.23 1.51 -17.73
N ASP A 74 5.23 2.13 -18.35
CA ASP A 74 5.12 2.63 -19.72
C ASP A 74 5.10 1.50 -20.76
N ARG A 75 5.68 0.34 -20.45
CA ARG A 75 5.82 -0.80 -21.40
C ARG A 75 4.75 -1.88 -21.24
N LEU A 76 4.47 -2.29 -20.00
CA LEU A 76 3.57 -3.42 -19.67
C LEU A 76 2.15 -2.96 -19.29
N GLY A 77 1.97 -1.65 -19.12
CA GLY A 77 0.72 -1.04 -18.72
C GLY A 77 0.44 -1.16 -17.20
N PRO A 78 -0.39 -0.24 -16.68
CA PRO A 78 -0.58 -0.07 -15.24
C PRO A 78 -1.28 -1.25 -14.56
N ARG A 79 -2.15 -1.97 -15.27
CA ARG A 79 -2.97 -3.03 -14.66
C ARG A 79 -2.15 -4.21 -14.16
N MET A 80 -1.22 -4.72 -14.98
CA MET A 80 -0.42 -5.89 -14.61
C MET A 80 0.51 -5.59 -13.45
N ILE A 81 1.13 -4.42 -13.46
CA ILE A 81 2.08 -4.02 -12.42
C ILE A 81 1.36 -3.73 -11.10
N MET A 82 0.17 -3.13 -11.11
CA MET A 82 -0.63 -2.97 -9.88
C MET A 82 -0.94 -4.32 -9.22
N VAL A 83 -1.31 -5.34 -10.01
CA VAL A 83 -1.57 -6.68 -9.47
C VAL A 83 -0.31 -7.27 -8.86
N VAL A 84 0.83 -7.19 -9.57
CA VAL A 84 2.11 -7.69 -9.05
C VAL A 84 2.49 -6.99 -7.75
N CYS A 85 2.41 -5.66 -7.70
CA CYS A 85 2.68 -4.88 -6.49
C CYS A 85 1.74 -5.23 -5.34
N GLY A 86 0.44 -5.43 -5.62
CA GLY A 86 -0.54 -5.88 -4.63
C GLY A 86 -0.22 -7.26 -4.06
N LEU A 87 0.15 -8.21 -4.94
CA LEU A 87 0.60 -9.55 -4.52
C LEU A 87 1.84 -9.47 -3.64
N PHE A 88 2.85 -8.66 -3.99
CA PHE A 88 4.02 -8.44 -3.14
C PHE A 88 3.62 -7.81 -1.79
N LEU A 89 2.75 -6.79 -1.79
CA LEU A 89 2.32 -6.16 -0.56
C LEU A 89 1.61 -7.15 0.37
N GLY A 90 0.57 -7.83 -0.12
CA GLY A 90 -0.22 -8.76 0.68
C GLY A 90 0.59 -9.98 1.11
N SER A 91 1.40 -10.57 0.22
CA SER A 91 2.29 -11.67 0.60
C SER A 91 3.31 -11.27 1.65
N GLY A 92 3.88 -10.06 1.59
CA GLY A 92 4.78 -9.54 2.61
C GLY A 92 4.12 -9.44 3.99
N TYR A 93 2.89 -8.93 4.06
CA TYR A 93 2.13 -8.89 5.32
C TYR A 93 1.68 -10.28 5.80
N LEU A 94 1.35 -11.20 4.90
CA LEU A 94 1.07 -12.59 5.28
C LEU A 94 2.30 -13.27 5.86
N LEU A 95 3.48 -13.08 5.26
CA LEU A 95 4.74 -13.62 5.75
C LEU A 95 5.13 -13.03 7.11
N MET A 96 4.72 -11.78 7.41
CA MET A 96 4.89 -11.19 8.73
C MET A 96 4.17 -11.94 9.84
N SER A 97 3.05 -12.60 9.56
CA SER A 97 2.35 -13.40 10.57
C SER A 97 3.20 -14.56 11.11
N GLN A 98 4.17 -15.03 10.32
CA GLN A 98 5.06 -16.14 10.62
C GLN A 98 6.46 -15.70 11.05
N LEU A 99 6.61 -14.43 11.43
CA LEU A 99 7.89 -13.86 11.82
C LEU A 99 8.40 -14.47 13.13
N ASN A 100 9.68 -14.82 13.16
CA ASN A 100 10.37 -15.45 14.29
C ASN A 100 11.79 -14.87 14.50
N THR A 101 12.40 -14.32 13.45
CA THR A 101 13.78 -13.85 13.48
C THR A 101 13.90 -12.50 12.81
N ILE A 102 14.96 -11.75 13.15
CA ILE A 102 15.07 -10.37 12.69
C ILE A 102 15.35 -10.23 11.20
N TRP A 103 16.12 -11.15 10.62
CA TRP A 103 16.36 -11.14 9.17
C TRP A 103 15.07 -11.35 8.36
N GLN A 104 14.07 -12.04 8.92
CA GLN A 104 12.73 -12.14 8.31
C GLN A 104 12.05 -10.78 8.25
N LEU A 105 12.21 -9.95 9.28
CA LEU A 105 11.64 -8.60 9.29
C LEU A 105 12.19 -7.77 8.12
N TYR A 106 13.50 -7.81 7.91
CA TYR A 106 14.15 -7.07 6.83
C TYR A 106 13.77 -7.62 5.45
N LEU A 107 13.66 -8.94 5.31
CA LEU A 107 13.26 -9.55 4.04
C LEU A 107 11.77 -9.28 3.74
N PHE A 108 10.88 -9.60 4.66
CA PHE A 108 9.43 -9.51 4.46
C PHE A 108 8.96 -8.05 4.45
N TYR A 109 9.40 -7.22 5.39
CA TYR A 109 9.01 -5.79 5.40
C TYR A 109 9.87 -4.99 4.43
N GLY A 110 11.18 -5.08 4.64
CA GLY A 110 12.14 -4.20 3.96
C GLY A 110 12.13 -4.43 2.46
N VAL A 111 12.15 -5.70 2.03
CA VAL A 111 12.22 -6.01 0.60
C VAL A 111 10.84 -6.24 0.00
N ILE A 112 10.08 -7.22 0.51
CA ILE A 112 8.82 -7.65 -0.14
C ILE A 112 7.74 -6.56 -0.05
N VAL A 113 7.45 -6.04 1.15
CA VAL A 113 6.49 -4.93 1.31
C VAL A 113 7.00 -3.66 0.62
N GLY A 114 8.30 -3.36 0.68
CA GLY A 114 8.92 -2.25 -0.04
C GLY A 114 8.70 -2.29 -1.56
N ILE A 115 8.87 -3.47 -2.19
CA ILE A 115 8.55 -3.70 -3.60
C ILE A 115 7.06 -3.50 -3.85
N GLY A 116 6.19 -4.05 -2.99
CA GLY A 116 4.74 -3.89 -3.13
C GLY A 116 4.28 -2.44 -3.08
N MET A 117 4.88 -1.64 -2.20
CA MET A 117 4.54 -0.22 -2.06
C MET A 117 5.05 0.66 -3.22
N SER A 118 6.16 0.28 -3.87
CA SER A 118 6.81 1.07 -4.91
C SER A 118 5.91 1.48 -6.08
N GLY A 119 4.93 0.64 -6.43
CA GLY A 119 4.02 0.90 -7.54
C GLY A 119 2.79 1.72 -7.18
N MET A 120 2.40 1.80 -5.91
CA MET A 120 1.07 2.31 -5.54
C MET A 120 0.88 3.78 -5.91
N ASP A 121 1.88 4.61 -5.63
CA ASP A 121 1.85 6.04 -5.94
C ASP A 121 2.10 6.32 -7.43
N VAL A 122 3.13 5.70 -7.99
CA VAL A 122 3.56 5.94 -9.38
C VAL A 122 2.45 5.55 -10.35
N LEU A 123 1.83 4.38 -10.17
CA LEU A 123 0.81 3.89 -11.08
C LEU A 123 -0.52 4.63 -10.94
N SER A 124 -0.94 4.92 -9.71
CA SER A 124 -2.18 5.66 -9.48
C SER A 124 -2.10 7.06 -10.09
N LEU A 125 -1.03 7.81 -9.81
CA LEU A 125 -0.89 9.19 -10.28
C LEU A 125 -0.65 9.27 -11.79
N SER A 126 0.18 8.39 -12.35
CA SER A 126 0.44 8.37 -13.80
C SER A 126 -0.82 8.02 -14.61
N THR A 127 -1.63 7.07 -14.12
CA THR A 127 -2.88 6.69 -14.77
C THR A 127 -3.90 7.83 -14.75
N ILE A 128 -4.05 8.51 -13.61
CA ILE A 128 -4.96 9.67 -13.50
C ILE A 128 -4.53 10.80 -14.45
N ALA A 129 -3.23 11.07 -14.52
CA ALA A 129 -2.68 12.11 -15.41
C ALA A 129 -2.93 11.82 -16.89
N ARG A 130 -2.98 10.54 -17.29
CA ARG A 130 -3.34 10.12 -18.66
C ARG A 130 -4.82 10.29 -18.98
N TRP A 131 -5.71 10.04 -18.02
CA TRP A 131 -7.17 10.10 -18.22
C TRP A 131 -7.75 11.51 -18.06
N PHE A 132 -7.13 12.38 -17.24
CA PHE A 132 -7.61 13.73 -16.99
C PHE A 132 -6.54 14.76 -17.33
N VAL A 133 -6.77 15.58 -18.35
CA VAL A 133 -5.87 16.70 -18.70
C VAL A 133 -6.25 17.97 -17.94
N ARG A 134 -7.51 18.41 -18.04
CA ARG A 134 -7.99 19.68 -17.46
C ARG A 134 -8.20 19.65 -15.94
N ARG A 135 -8.50 18.48 -15.36
CA ARG A 135 -8.80 18.30 -13.92
C ARG A 135 -7.79 17.41 -13.19
N ARG A 136 -6.57 17.25 -13.73
CA ARG A 136 -5.54 16.36 -13.20
C ARG A 136 -5.25 16.58 -11.71
N GLY A 137 -5.08 17.85 -11.30
CA GLY A 137 -4.72 18.19 -9.93
C GLY A 137 -5.80 17.83 -8.92
N MET A 138 -7.06 18.11 -9.26
CA MET A 138 -8.20 17.77 -8.41
C MET A 138 -8.38 16.24 -8.28
N MET A 139 -8.25 15.49 -9.36
CA MET A 139 -8.39 14.03 -9.34
C MET A 139 -7.24 13.35 -8.60
N SER A 140 -6.00 13.79 -8.83
CA SER A 140 -4.83 13.31 -8.06
C SER A 140 -4.96 13.65 -6.58
N GLY A 141 -5.50 14.83 -6.25
CA GLY A 141 -5.79 15.25 -4.88
C GLY A 141 -6.82 14.33 -4.20
N ILE A 142 -7.90 13.97 -4.89
CA ILE A 142 -8.89 13.01 -4.39
C ILE A 142 -8.19 11.67 -4.08
N VAL A 143 -7.42 11.14 -5.02
CA VAL A 143 -6.71 9.87 -4.81
C VAL A 143 -5.73 9.93 -3.64
N LYS A 144 -4.98 11.02 -3.50
CA LYS A 144 -4.09 11.23 -2.35
C LYS A 144 -4.83 11.44 -1.03
N ALA A 145 -6.05 11.97 -1.03
CA ALA A 145 -6.88 12.01 0.17
C ALA A 145 -7.16 10.61 0.72
N GLY A 146 -7.23 9.60 -0.15
CA GLY A 146 -7.33 8.19 0.23
C GLY A 146 -6.15 7.74 1.12
N ALA A 147 -4.92 8.15 0.80
CA ALA A 147 -3.76 7.84 1.64
C ALA A 147 -3.93 8.41 3.06
N GLY A 148 -4.34 9.68 3.18
CA GLY A 148 -4.58 10.31 4.48
C GLY A 148 -5.69 9.62 5.28
N ILE A 149 -6.79 9.26 4.63
CA ILE A 149 -7.89 8.52 5.26
C ILE A 149 -7.42 7.13 5.73
N GLY A 150 -6.68 6.41 4.90
CA GLY A 150 -6.09 5.12 5.27
C GLY A 150 -5.17 5.23 6.47
N MET A 151 -4.29 6.24 6.50
CA MET A 151 -3.37 6.49 7.61
C MET A 151 -4.09 6.90 8.91
N ALA A 152 -5.29 7.48 8.84
CA ALA A 152 -6.08 7.82 10.01
C ALA A 152 -6.88 6.63 10.56
N ILE A 153 -7.43 5.79 9.67
CA ILE A 153 -8.38 4.73 10.04
C ILE A 153 -7.68 3.40 10.34
N MET A 154 -6.63 3.04 9.60
CA MET A 154 -5.99 1.72 9.76
C MET A 154 -5.27 1.52 11.10
N PRO A 155 -4.54 2.51 11.68
CA PRO A 155 -3.86 2.29 12.96
C PRO A 155 -4.79 1.97 14.13
N PRO A 156 -5.95 2.67 14.32
CA PRO A 156 -6.95 2.26 15.32
C PRO A 156 -7.49 0.85 15.10
N ILE A 157 -7.81 0.47 13.86
CA ILE A 157 -8.31 -0.86 13.52
C ILE A 157 -7.26 -1.93 13.86
N ALA A 158 -6.00 -1.67 13.50
CA ALA A 158 -4.92 -2.59 13.79
C ALA A 158 -4.64 -2.71 15.29
N ASN A 159 -4.71 -1.61 16.04
CA ASN A 159 -4.59 -1.65 17.49
C ASN A 159 -5.70 -2.52 18.12
N TRP A 160 -6.94 -2.38 17.65
CA TRP A 160 -8.06 -3.22 18.08
C TRP A 160 -7.89 -4.70 17.70
N LEU A 161 -7.36 -4.98 16.50
CA LEU A 161 -7.03 -6.35 16.08
C LEU A 161 -5.92 -6.95 16.95
N ILE A 162 -4.86 -6.19 17.22
CA ILE A 162 -3.73 -6.62 18.05
C ILE A 162 -4.19 -6.90 19.48
N SER A 163 -5.03 -6.05 20.07
CA SER A 163 -5.53 -6.26 21.43
C SER A 163 -6.49 -7.45 21.55
N SER A 164 -7.21 -7.78 20.48
CA SER A 164 -8.22 -8.86 20.49
C SER A 164 -7.65 -10.23 20.08
N TYR A 165 -6.77 -10.27 19.08
CA TYR A 165 -6.30 -11.51 18.44
C TYR A 165 -4.79 -11.68 18.41
N GLY A 166 -4.03 -10.71 18.92
CA GLY A 166 -2.56 -10.68 18.87
C GLY A 166 -2.00 -10.25 17.51
N TRP A 167 -0.72 -9.90 17.48
CA TRP A 167 -0.09 -9.29 16.31
C TRP A 167 0.05 -10.22 15.09
N ARG A 168 0.25 -11.53 15.32
CA ARG A 168 0.39 -12.52 14.23
C ARG A 168 -0.89 -12.62 13.40
N THR A 169 -2.03 -12.78 14.07
CA THR A 169 -3.35 -12.87 13.43
C THR A 169 -3.72 -11.54 12.77
N SER A 170 -3.37 -10.41 13.39
CA SER A 170 -3.58 -9.08 12.79
C SER A 170 -2.83 -8.91 11.47
N TYR A 171 -1.56 -9.35 11.39
CA TYR A 171 -0.82 -9.32 10.13
C TYR A 171 -1.40 -10.25 9.07
N PHE A 172 -1.91 -11.41 9.47
CA PHE A 172 -2.59 -12.32 8.56
C PHE A 172 -3.86 -11.69 7.95
N ILE A 173 -4.72 -11.11 8.79
CA ILE A 173 -5.95 -10.43 8.36
C ILE A 173 -5.62 -9.25 7.43
N VAL A 174 -4.64 -8.43 7.82
CA VAL A 174 -4.15 -7.30 7.01
C VAL A 174 -3.62 -7.77 5.66
N GLY A 175 -2.85 -8.87 5.63
CA GLY A 175 -2.31 -9.44 4.41
C GLY A 175 -3.38 -9.96 3.45
N ILE A 176 -4.46 -10.55 3.98
CA ILE A 176 -5.63 -10.96 3.18
C ILE A 176 -6.36 -9.74 2.61
N ILE A 177 -6.56 -8.69 3.41
CA ILE A 177 -7.23 -7.46 2.95
C ILE A 177 -6.43 -6.74 1.86
N ALA A 178 -5.10 -6.90 1.88
CA ALA A 178 -4.20 -6.30 0.91
C ALA A 178 -4.12 -7.03 -0.45
N LEU A 179 -4.51 -8.31 -0.51
CA LEU A 179 -4.53 -9.14 -1.73
C LEU A 179 -5.78 -8.88 -2.57
#